data_AF-A0A673H6Z5-F1
#
_entry.id   AF-A0A673H6Z5-F1
#
_cell.length_a   1.000
_cell.length_b   1.000
_cell.length_c   1.000
_cell.angle_alpha   90.00
_cell.angle_beta   90.00
_cell.angle_gamma   90.00
#
_symmetry.space_group_name_H-M   'P 1'
#
loop_
_entity.id
_entity.type
_entity.pdbx_description
1 polymer ?
#
loop_
_entity_poly.entity_id
_entity_poly.type
_entity_poly.pdbx_seq_one_letter_code
_entity_poly.pdbx_strand_id
1 'polypeptide(L)'
;EKSVFPLPEPQDLFHAAQVKFEDLAKDLRKLKKELTACVKEVEQVCENSSEEHLQPFKDKMETFVSTGEADIMLTDFPCFSCSFQEMVMYFGLRPKSGEKEVSPSFIFMLWYEFCNDFKSTWNRENKKESGDEEDQRKQSGEKTHKHTALLHSQHTLYNENNSIACVHADDALNEAGSEIQGFIYLF
;
A
#
# COMPACT_ATOMS: atom_id res chain seq x y z
N GLU A 1 3.57 7.23 9.40
CA GLU A 1 3.02 6.94 8.06
C GLU A 1 2.18 5.68 8.13
N LYS A 2 1.15 5.51 7.29
CA LYS A 2 0.34 4.28 7.30
C LYS A 2 1.10 3.17 6.58
N SER A 3 1.42 2.11 7.29
CA SER A 3 2.15 0.96 6.75
C SER A 3 1.39 0.29 5.60
N VAL A 4 2.05 0.06 4.47
CA VAL A 4 1.48 -0.56 3.25
C VAL A 4 1.65 -2.07 3.32
N PHE A 5 0.58 -2.82 3.03
CA PHE A 5 0.62 -4.28 3.05
C PHE A 5 1.67 -4.82 2.05
N PRO A 6 2.64 -5.65 2.49
CA PRO A 6 3.80 -6.00 1.68
C PRO A 6 3.59 -7.21 0.75
N LEU A 7 2.43 -7.87 0.81
CA LEU A 7 2.12 -9.06 0.01
C LEU A 7 1.01 -8.78 -1.02
N PRO A 8 0.85 -9.64 -2.03
CA PRO A 8 -0.28 -9.55 -2.95
C PRO A 8 -1.62 -9.55 -2.23
N GLU A 9 -2.59 -8.84 -2.80
CA GLU A 9 -3.95 -8.87 -2.29
C GLU A 9 -4.53 -10.27 -2.46
N PRO A 10 -5.15 -10.85 -1.41
CA PRO A 10 -5.70 -12.20 -1.52
C PRO A 10 -6.68 -12.35 -2.69
N GLN A 11 -7.47 -11.32 -2.97
CA GLN A 11 -8.42 -11.39 -4.08
C GLN A 11 -7.74 -11.60 -5.45
N ASP A 12 -6.56 -11.03 -5.67
CA ASP A 12 -5.81 -11.19 -6.92
C ASP A 12 -5.31 -12.63 -7.08
N LEU A 13 -4.86 -13.24 -5.97
CA LEU A 13 -4.46 -14.64 -5.94
C LEU A 13 -5.64 -15.59 -6.20
N PHE A 14 -6.82 -15.27 -5.67
CA PHE A 14 -8.04 -16.03 -5.95
C PHE A 14 -8.41 -15.98 -7.43
N HIS A 15 -8.29 -14.83 -8.09
CA HIS A 15 -8.50 -14.73 -9.53
C HIS A 15 -7.43 -15.49 -10.32
N ALA A 16 -6.16 -15.38 -9.94
CA ALA A 16 -5.07 -16.14 -10.57
C ALA A 16 -5.28 -17.66 -10.44
N ALA A 17 -5.84 -18.14 -9.32
CA ALA A 17 -6.18 -19.54 -9.10
C ALA A 17 -7.25 -20.07 -10.06
N GLN A 18 -8.10 -19.20 -10.64
CA GLN A 18 -9.14 -19.58 -11.58
C GLN A 18 -8.64 -19.72 -13.03
N VAL A 19 -7.40 -19.32 -13.30
CA VAL A 19 -6.81 -19.39 -14.64
C VAL A 19 -6.62 -20.84 -15.07
N LYS A 20 -7.05 -21.13 -16.30
CA LYS A 20 -6.84 -22.42 -16.97
C LYS A 20 -5.96 -22.22 -18.19
N PHE A 21 -4.78 -22.81 -18.16
CA PHE A 21 -3.78 -22.68 -19.21
C PHE A 21 -4.27 -23.24 -20.54
N GLU A 22 -5.07 -24.30 -20.51
CA GLU A 22 -5.65 -24.91 -21.70
C GLU A 22 -6.62 -23.98 -22.41
N ASP A 23 -7.40 -23.22 -21.66
CA ASP A 23 -8.37 -22.27 -22.21
C ASP A 23 -7.64 -21.04 -22.75
N LEU A 24 -6.65 -20.50 -22.01
CA LEU A 24 -5.79 -19.43 -22.49
C LEU A 24 -5.06 -19.80 -23.79
N ALA A 25 -4.53 -21.03 -23.88
CA ALA A 25 -3.86 -21.51 -25.08
C ALA A 25 -4.84 -21.72 -26.27
N LYS A 26 -6.12 -22.01 -26.02
CA LYS A 26 -7.14 -22.05 -27.07
C LYS A 26 -7.46 -20.64 -27.55
N ASP A 27 -7.68 -19.71 -26.62
CA ASP A 27 -8.05 -18.33 -26.93
C ASP A 27 -6.93 -17.62 -27.70
N LEU A 28 -5.68 -17.80 -27.29
CA LEU A 28 -4.52 -17.25 -28.02
C LEU A 28 -4.40 -17.83 -29.43
N ARG A 29 -4.63 -19.13 -29.61
CA ARG A 29 -4.64 -19.75 -30.96
C ARG A 29 -5.78 -19.22 -31.81
N LYS A 30 -6.94 -18.94 -31.22
CA LYS A 30 -8.08 -18.34 -31.91
C LYS A 30 -7.76 -16.90 -32.32
N LEU A 31 -7.22 -16.10 -31.42
CA LEU A 31 -6.83 -14.71 -31.68
C LEU A 31 -5.77 -14.63 -32.79
N LYS A 32 -4.75 -15.51 -32.78
CA LYS A 32 -3.75 -15.62 -33.86
C LYS A 32 -4.38 -15.89 -35.22
N LYS A 33 -5.38 -16.78 -35.27
CA LYS A 33 -6.10 -17.11 -36.51
C LYS A 33 -6.96 -15.94 -37.00
N GLU A 34 -7.68 -15.29 -36.10
CA GLU A 34 -8.51 -14.12 -36.41
C GLU A 34 -7.67 -12.96 -36.91
N LEU A 35 -6.52 -12.68 -36.27
CA LEU A 35 -5.59 -11.67 -36.74
C LEU A 35 -5.03 -12.03 -38.13
N THR A 36 -4.61 -13.28 -38.35
CA THR A 36 -4.14 -13.73 -39.67
C THR A 36 -5.22 -13.57 -40.75
N ALA A 37 -6.48 -13.83 -40.44
CA ALA A 37 -7.59 -13.61 -41.37
C ALA A 37 -7.77 -12.11 -41.66
N CYS A 38 -7.71 -11.26 -40.62
CA CYS A 38 -7.78 -9.82 -40.76
C CYS A 38 -6.65 -9.27 -41.65
N VAL A 39 -5.40 -9.75 -41.48
CA VAL A 39 -4.28 -9.34 -42.36
C VAL A 39 -4.61 -9.62 -43.82
N LYS A 40 -5.13 -10.81 -44.14
CA LYS A 40 -5.51 -11.17 -45.53
C LYS A 40 -6.63 -10.29 -46.07
N GLU A 41 -7.61 -9.93 -45.25
CA GLU A 41 -8.68 -9.01 -45.65
C GLU A 41 -8.14 -7.60 -45.90
N VAL A 42 -7.20 -7.13 -45.08
CA VAL A 42 -6.50 -5.84 -45.27
C VAL A 42 -5.70 -5.85 -46.57
N GLU A 43 -4.92 -6.91 -46.81
CA GLU A 43 -4.17 -7.10 -48.05
C GLU A 43 -5.11 -7.07 -49.25
N GLN A 44 -6.22 -7.81 -49.20
CA GLN A 44 -7.21 -7.84 -50.27
C GLN A 44 -7.82 -6.46 -50.54
N VAL A 45 -8.18 -5.70 -49.49
CA VAL A 45 -8.71 -4.34 -49.66
C VAL A 45 -7.66 -3.42 -50.29
N CYS A 46 -6.39 -3.56 -49.90
CA CYS A 46 -5.30 -2.78 -50.47
C CYS A 46 -5.03 -3.14 -51.94
N GLU A 47 -5.04 -4.42 -52.29
CA GLU A 47 -4.79 -4.89 -53.67
C GLU A 47 -5.91 -4.49 -54.64
N ASN A 48 -7.16 -4.44 -54.17
CA ASN A 48 -8.32 -4.13 -55.01
C ASN A 48 -8.66 -2.62 -55.09
N SER A 49 -7.91 -1.77 -54.39
CA SER A 49 -8.14 -0.32 -54.35
C SER A 49 -7.09 0.42 -55.20
N SER A 50 -7.48 1.56 -55.78
CA SER A 50 -6.51 2.48 -56.41
C SER A 50 -5.70 3.21 -55.34
N GLU A 51 -4.45 3.58 -55.66
CA GLU A 51 -3.52 4.23 -54.72
C GLU A 51 -4.10 5.50 -54.08
N GLU A 52 -4.86 6.29 -54.86
CA GLU A 52 -5.54 7.51 -54.42
C GLU A 52 -6.67 7.28 -53.40
N HIS A 53 -7.11 6.04 -53.20
CA HIS A 53 -8.18 5.65 -52.28
C HIS A 53 -7.72 4.73 -51.14
N LEU A 54 -6.44 4.38 -51.08
CA LEU A 54 -5.91 3.50 -50.03
C LEU A 54 -5.93 4.16 -48.64
N GLN A 55 -5.68 5.45 -48.59
CA GLN A 55 -5.58 6.17 -47.33
C GLN A 55 -6.92 6.79 -46.93
N PRO A 56 -7.28 6.77 -45.64
CA PRO A 56 -6.44 6.44 -44.48
C PRO A 56 -6.53 4.96 -44.02
N PHE A 57 -7.21 4.10 -44.79
CA PHE A 57 -7.50 2.73 -44.36
C PHE A 57 -6.21 1.94 -44.14
N LYS A 58 -5.29 1.96 -45.11
CA LYS A 58 -4.04 1.21 -45.06
C LYS A 58 -3.20 1.58 -43.84
N ASP A 59 -2.93 2.86 -43.60
CA ASP A 59 -2.12 3.29 -42.45
C ASP A 59 -2.72 2.86 -41.10
N LYS A 60 -4.04 3.00 -40.96
CA LYS A 60 -4.73 2.61 -39.73
C LYS A 60 -4.71 1.10 -39.53
N MET A 61 -4.90 0.32 -40.59
CA MET A 61 -4.89 -1.13 -40.50
C MET A 61 -3.49 -1.70 -40.30
N GLU A 62 -2.46 -1.14 -40.93
CA GLU A 62 -1.06 -1.52 -40.66
C GLU A 62 -0.69 -1.26 -39.20
N THR A 63 -1.08 -0.11 -38.65
CA THR A 63 -0.88 0.21 -37.23
C THR A 63 -1.62 -0.78 -36.33
N PHE A 64 -2.89 -1.07 -36.63
CA PHE A 64 -3.70 -2.03 -35.88
C PHE A 64 -3.10 -3.44 -35.90
N VAL A 65 -2.73 -3.95 -37.09
CA VAL A 65 -2.12 -5.26 -37.26
C VAL A 65 -0.80 -5.35 -36.51
N SER A 66 0.09 -4.36 -36.69
CA SER A 66 1.39 -4.33 -36.01
C SER A 66 1.25 -4.32 -34.49
N THR A 67 0.28 -3.57 -33.96
CA THR A 67 -0.02 -3.55 -32.52
C THR A 67 -0.55 -4.91 -32.06
N GLY A 68 -1.48 -5.51 -32.81
CA GLY A 68 -2.03 -6.83 -32.49
C GLY A 68 -0.98 -7.94 -32.51
N GLU A 69 -0.04 -7.92 -33.47
CA GLU A 69 1.07 -8.87 -33.52
C GLU A 69 2.02 -8.70 -32.32
N ALA A 70 2.35 -7.45 -31.95
CA ALA A 70 3.17 -7.16 -30.79
C ALA A 70 2.50 -7.61 -29.48
N ASP A 71 1.21 -7.37 -29.31
CA ASP A 71 0.44 -7.80 -28.13
C ASP A 71 0.37 -9.33 -28.04
N ILE A 72 0.17 -10.03 -29.17
CA ILE A 72 0.20 -11.49 -29.23
C ILE A 72 1.60 -12.02 -28.88
N MET A 73 2.67 -11.33 -29.28
CA MET A 73 4.05 -11.72 -28.97
C MET A 73 4.37 -11.51 -27.48
N LEU A 74 3.92 -10.41 -26.88
CA LEU A 74 4.07 -10.14 -25.44
C LEU A 74 3.27 -11.14 -24.59
N THR A 75 2.09 -11.52 -25.08
CA THR A 75 1.21 -12.50 -24.43
C THR A 75 1.54 -13.93 -24.84
N ASP A 76 2.57 -14.15 -25.64
CA ASP A 76 2.81 -15.48 -26.20
C ASP A 76 3.10 -16.44 -25.05
N PHE A 77 2.24 -17.46 -25.00
CA PHE A 77 2.12 -18.44 -23.93
C PHE A 77 3.44 -19.05 -23.42
N PRO A 78 4.52 -19.22 -24.23
CA PRO A 78 5.80 -19.70 -23.73
C PRO A 78 6.38 -18.86 -22.58
N CYS A 79 6.23 -17.53 -22.60
CA CYS A 79 6.80 -16.68 -21.54
C CYS A 79 6.09 -16.90 -20.20
N PHE A 80 4.77 -17.01 -20.25
CA PHE A 80 3.95 -17.21 -19.06
C PHE A 80 4.07 -18.63 -18.50
N SER A 81 4.03 -19.65 -19.36
CA SER A 81 4.18 -21.04 -18.91
C SER A 81 5.57 -21.33 -18.37
N CYS A 82 6.64 -20.79 -18.98
CA CYS A 82 8.00 -20.88 -18.45
C CYS A 82 8.11 -20.20 -17.08
N SER A 83 7.61 -18.97 -16.94
CA SER A 83 7.63 -18.25 -15.66
C SER A 83 6.87 -19.01 -14.56
N PHE A 84 5.74 -19.61 -14.90
CA PHE A 84 4.98 -20.44 -13.97
C PHE A 84 5.73 -21.71 -13.58
N GLN A 85 6.38 -22.38 -14.54
CA GLN A 85 7.20 -23.57 -14.27
C GLN A 85 8.40 -23.25 -13.39
N GLU A 86 9.08 -22.13 -13.63
CA GLU A 86 10.17 -21.63 -12.79
C GLU A 86 9.69 -21.38 -11.35
N MET A 87 8.50 -20.78 -11.18
CA MET A 87 7.87 -20.59 -9.88
C MET A 87 7.57 -21.93 -9.18
N VAL A 88 6.97 -22.88 -9.91
CA VAL A 88 6.69 -24.24 -9.40
C VAL A 88 7.97 -24.94 -8.95
N MET A 89 9.05 -24.82 -9.73
CA MET A 89 10.37 -25.37 -9.40
C MET A 89 10.99 -24.69 -8.18
N TYR A 90 10.93 -23.35 -8.12
CA TYR A 90 11.47 -22.56 -7.01
C TYR A 90 10.85 -22.96 -5.66
N PHE A 91 9.53 -23.17 -5.63
CA PHE A 91 8.81 -23.64 -4.43
C PHE A 91 8.83 -25.16 -4.24
N GLY A 92 9.46 -25.91 -5.15
CA GLY A 92 9.55 -27.38 -5.06
C GLY A 92 8.20 -28.09 -5.10
N LEU A 93 7.18 -27.49 -5.72
CA LEU A 93 5.85 -28.07 -5.80
C LEU A 93 5.84 -29.26 -6.74
N ARG A 94 5.09 -30.30 -6.36
CA ARG A 94 4.87 -31.49 -7.18
C ARG A 94 3.39 -31.60 -7.55
N PRO A 95 3.08 -32.16 -8.73
CA PRO A 95 1.69 -32.42 -9.12
C PRO A 95 0.97 -33.28 -8.07
N LYS A 96 -0.33 -33.07 -7.90
CA LYS A 96 -1.14 -33.92 -7.03
C LYS A 96 -1.31 -35.31 -7.64
N SER A 97 -1.71 -36.29 -6.83
CA SER A 97 -1.95 -37.66 -7.30
C SER A 97 -2.99 -37.68 -8.42
N GLY A 98 -2.59 -38.18 -9.60
CA GLY A 98 -3.43 -38.22 -10.80
C GLY A 98 -3.29 -37.01 -11.72
N GLU A 99 -2.55 -35.97 -11.34
CA GLU A 99 -2.21 -34.82 -12.18
C GLU A 99 -0.83 -34.99 -12.83
N LYS A 100 -0.68 -34.49 -14.06
CA LYS A 100 0.62 -34.49 -14.78
C LYS A 100 1.51 -33.31 -14.41
N GLU A 101 0.90 -32.17 -14.13
CA GLU A 101 1.55 -30.88 -13.89
C GLU A 101 0.88 -30.19 -12.71
N VAL A 102 1.60 -29.25 -12.08
CA VAL A 102 1.03 -28.41 -11.01
C VAL A 102 0.07 -27.42 -11.65
N SER A 103 -1.18 -27.36 -11.16
CA SER A 103 -2.16 -26.38 -11.63
C SER A 103 -1.95 -24.99 -11.02
N PRO A 104 -2.31 -23.90 -11.72
CA PRO A 104 -2.35 -22.55 -11.15
C PRO A 104 -3.15 -22.49 -9.86
N SER A 105 -4.31 -23.16 -9.84
CA SER A 105 -5.16 -23.26 -8.65
C SER A 105 -4.39 -23.79 -7.44
N PHE A 106 -3.53 -24.79 -7.61
CA PHE A 106 -2.81 -25.38 -6.49
C PHE A 106 -1.87 -24.35 -5.82
N ILE A 107 -1.00 -23.69 -6.57
CA ILE A 107 -0.05 -22.73 -5.99
C ILE A 107 -0.74 -21.46 -5.51
N PHE A 108 -1.68 -20.91 -6.28
CA PHE A 108 -2.29 -19.62 -5.94
C PHE A 108 -3.27 -19.74 -4.76
N MET A 109 -3.93 -20.89 -4.56
CA MET A 109 -4.75 -21.09 -3.36
C MET A 109 -3.91 -21.21 -2.09
N LEU A 110 -2.72 -21.83 -2.16
CA LEU A 110 -1.79 -21.86 -1.02
C LEU A 110 -1.37 -20.43 -0.64
N TRP A 111 -1.00 -19.62 -1.62
CA TRP A 111 -0.64 -18.22 -1.40
C TRP A 111 -1.84 -17.38 -0.93
N TYR A 112 -3.04 -17.64 -1.45
CA TYR A 112 -4.27 -16.96 -1.03
C TYR A 112 -4.52 -17.14 0.47
N GLU A 113 -4.48 -18.38 0.96
CA GLU A 113 -4.67 -18.70 2.38
C GLU A 113 -3.59 -18.04 3.23
N PHE A 114 -2.33 -18.16 2.82
CA PHE A 114 -1.20 -17.51 3.50
C PHE A 114 -1.36 -15.98 3.57
N CYS A 115 -1.66 -15.32 2.45
CA CYS A 115 -1.81 -13.87 2.39
C CYS A 115 -3.02 -13.39 3.19
N ASN A 116 -4.12 -14.13 3.24
CA ASN A 116 -5.27 -13.80 4.09
C ASN A 116 -4.90 -13.82 5.58
N ASP A 117 -4.27 -14.91 6.03
CA ASP A 117 -3.87 -15.07 7.42
C ASP A 117 -2.84 -14.00 7.81
N PHE A 118 -1.85 -13.76 6.94
CA PHE A 118 -0.84 -12.73 7.13
C PHE A 118 -1.47 -11.34 7.18
N LYS A 119 -2.43 -11.02 6.30
CA LYS A 119 -3.14 -9.74 6.27
C LYS A 119 -3.93 -9.49 7.55
N SER A 120 -4.58 -10.52 8.10
CA SER A 120 -5.30 -10.42 9.37
C SER A 120 -4.37 -10.01 10.52
N THR A 121 -3.17 -10.59 10.56
CA THR A 121 -2.15 -10.30 11.57
C THR A 121 -1.53 -8.92 11.37
N TRP A 122 -1.13 -8.60 10.13
CA TRP A 122 -0.61 -7.29 9.74
C TRP A 122 -1.56 -6.15 10.14
N ASN A 123 -2.85 -6.30 9.84
CA ASN A 123 -3.86 -5.29 10.17
C ASN A 123 -4.03 -5.12 11.69
N ARG A 124 -3.90 -6.20 12.46
CA ARG A 124 -3.99 -6.16 13.92
C ARG A 124 -2.81 -5.42 14.51
N GLU A 125 -1.58 -5.72 14.08
CA GLU A 125 -0.38 -5.08 14.62
C GLU A 125 -0.32 -3.59 14.26
N ASN A 126 -0.63 -3.20 13.02
CA ASN A 126 -0.68 -1.78 12.63
C ASN A 126 -1.76 -0.98 13.39
N LYS A 127 -2.86 -1.63 13.79
CA LYS A 127 -3.88 -1.00 14.64
C LYS A 127 -3.40 -0.85 16.08
N LYS A 128 -2.65 -1.83 16.61
CA LYS A 128 -2.06 -1.72 17.96
C LYS A 128 -1.06 -0.58 18.03
N GLU A 129 -0.18 -0.43 17.04
CA GLU A 129 0.75 0.71 17.01
C GLU A 129 0.01 2.05 17.07
N SER A 130 -1.08 2.20 16.32
CA SER A 130 -1.91 3.43 16.35
C SER A 130 -2.61 3.64 17.70
N GLY A 131 -3.02 2.57 18.38
CA GLY A 131 -3.69 2.61 19.69
C GLY A 131 -2.73 2.88 20.85
N ASP A 132 -1.57 2.24 20.83
CA ASP A 132 -0.52 2.41 21.84
C ASP A 132 0.04 3.85 21.81
N GLU A 133 0.16 4.45 20.63
CA GLU A 133 0.51 5.87 20.49
C GLU A 133 -0.55 6.80 21.12
N GLU A 134 -1.83 6.48 20.99
CA GLU A 134 -2.92 7.27 21.57
C GLU A 134 -2.97 7.14 23.10
N ASP A 135 -2.78 5.93 23.63
CA ASP A 135 -2.74 5.69 25.06
C ASP A 135 -1.49 6.31 25.71
N GLN A 136 -0.35 6.29 25.03
CA GLN A 136 0.86 7.01 25.47
C GLN A 136 0.63 8.53 25.49
N ARG A 137 -0.08 9.10 24.51
CA ARG A 137 -0.46 10.52 24.52
C ARG A 137 -1.39 10.86 25.69
N LYS A 138 -2.39 10.02 25.96
CA LYS A 138 -3.32 10.22 27.10
C LYS A 138 -2.58 10.15 28.44
N GLN A 139 -1.72 9.16 28.64
CA GLN A 139 -0.92 9.04 29.87
C GLN A 139 0.07 10.21 30.03
N SER A 140 0.69 10.68 28.94
CA SER A 140 1.58 11.84 28.98
C SER A 140 0.81 13.13 29.34
N GLY A 141 -0.39 13.31 28.77
CA GLY A 141 -1.29 14.41 29.11
C GLY A 141 -1.72 14.40 30.59
N GLU A 142 -2.12 13.23 31.11
CA GLU A 142 -2.49 13.09 32.53
C GLU A 142 -1.32 13.36 33.49
N LYS A 143 -0.11 12.87 33.18
CA LYS A 143 1.09 13.14 33.99
C LYS A 143 1.39 14.63 34.04
N THR A 144 1.31 15.30 32.90
CA THR A 144 1.52 16.75 32.78
C THR A 144 0.48 17.52 33.60
N HIS A 145 -0.80 17.14 33.51
CA HIS A 145 -1.87 17.78 34.27
C HIS A 145 -1.71 17.62 35.78
N LYS A 146 -1.34 16.42 36.25
CA LYS A 146 -1.05 16.14 37.66
C LYS A 146 0.13 16.95 38.19
N HIS A 147 1.20 17.07 37.41
CA HIS A 147 2.36 17.90 37.78
C HIS A 147 1.99 19.38 37.89
N THR A 148 1.23 19.92 36.93
CA THR A 148 0.76 21.31 36.96
C THR A 148 -0.18 21.59 38.15
N ALA A 149 -1.03 20.63 38.51
CA ALA A 149 -1.90 20.73 39.69
C ALA A 149 -1.09 20.71 41.00
N LEU A 150 -0.06 19.87 41.08
CA LEU A 150 0.87 19.84 42.22
C LEU A 150 1.62 21.17 42.39
N LEU A 151 2.15 21.74 41.30
CA LEU A 151 2.81 23.05 41.35
C LEU A 151 1.85 24.17 41.78
N HIS A 152 0.61 24.16 41.28
CA HIS A 152 -0.41 25.11 41.74
C HIS A 152 -0.71 24.95 43.23
N SER A 153 -0.89 23.72 43.71
CA SER A 153 -1.13 23.46 45.13
C SER A 153 0.04 23.89 46.01
N GLN A 154 1.29 23.64 45.58
CA GLN A 154 2.48 24.11 46.29
C GLN A 154 2.58 25.64 46.32
N HIS A 155 2.28 26.30 45.20
CA HIS A 155 2.26 27.77 45.14
C HIS A 155 1.17 28.36 46.06
N THR A 156 0.00 27.74 46.12
CA THR A 156 -1.07 28.13 47.06
C THR A 156 -0.64 27.93 48.51
N LEU A 157 -0.06 26.78 48.86
CA LEU A 157 0.44 26.52 50.21
C LEU A 157 1.59 27.45 50.61
N TYR A 158 2.48 27.77 49.66
CA TYR A 158 3.55 28.74 49.88
C TYR A 158 2.95 30.11 50.20
N ASN A 159 1.95 30.57 49.45
CA ASN A 159 1.29 31.85 49.68
C ASN A 159 0.44 31.86 50.96
N GLU A 160 -0.23 30.76 51.30
CA GLU A 160 -0.98 30.62 52.56
C GLU A 160 -0.04 30.62 53.77
N ASN A 161 1.09 29.90 53.70
CA ASN A 161 2.09 29.91 54.75
C ASN A 161 2.79 31.26 54.88
N ASN A 162 2.98 31.99 53.78
CA ASN A 162 3.51 33.34 53.82
C ASN A 162 2.48 34.36 54.32
N SER A 163 1.18 34.12 54.10
CA SER A 163 0.08 34.88 54.71
C SER A 163 -0.03 34.62 56.22
N ILE A 164 0.31 33.41 56.68
CA ILE A 164 0.41 33.07 58.11
C ILE A 164 1.67 33.69 58.75
N ALA A 165 2.74 33.92 57.98
CA ALA A 165 3.96 34.61 58.45
C ALA A 165 3.77 36.14 58.59
N CYS A 166 2.73 36.72 58.00
CA CYS A 166 2.45 38.17 58.04
C CYS A 166 1.76 38.67 59.32
N VAL A 167 1.71 37.91 60.42
CA VAL A 167 1.18 38.47 61.68
C VAL A 167 2.27 39.16 62.51
N HIS A 168 3.58 38.96 62.28
CA HIS A 168 4.64 39.46 63.20
C HIS A 168 5.88 40.16 62.58
N ALA A 169 5.83 40.70 61.35
CA ALA A 169 7.04 41.33 60.77
C ALA A 169 6.82 42.50 59.78
N ASP A 170 5.83 43.36 60.00
CA ASP A 170 5.47 44.44 59.06
C ASP A 170 5.95 45.87 59.43
N ASP A 171 6.96 46.03 60.31
CA ASP A 171 7.53 47.35 60.61
C ASP A 171 8.94 47.60 60.05
N ALA A 172 9.59 46.64 59.37
CA ALA A 172 11.02 46.76 59.03
C ALA A 172 11.44 46.61 57.55
N LEU A 173 10.56 46.19 56.62
CA LEU A 173 10.98 45.83 55.25
C LEU A 173 10.48 46.77 54.13
N ASN A 174 9.68 47.78 54.46
CA ASN A 174 9.10 48.68 53.44
C ASN A 174 10.05 49.77 52.91
N GLU A 175 11.27 49.89 53.47
CA GLU A 175 12.20 50.96 53.08
C GLU A 175 13.28 50.50 52.06
N ALA A 176 13.47 49.19 51.86
CA ALA A 176 14.55 48.66 50.99
C ALA A 176 14.08 48.13 49.63
N GLY A 177 12.77 47.94 49.41
CA GLY A 177 12.25 47.23 48.23
C GLY A 177 12.15 48.09 46.95
N SER A 178 12.05 49.42 47.07
CA SER A 178 11.76 50.28 45.91
C SER A 178 12.96 50.48 44.98
N GLU A 179 14.20 50.22 45.44
CA GLU A 179 15.41 50.43 44.63
C GLU A 179 15.79 49.24 43.72
N ILE A 180 15.31 48.02 44.02
CA ILE A 180 15.67 46.83 43.23
C ILE A 180 14.74 46.64 42.02
N GLN A 181 13.52 47.17 42.07
CA GLN A 181 12.52 47.01 41.01
C GLN A 181 12.82 47.84 39.75
N GLY A 182 13.73 48.82 39.85
CA GLY A 182 14.24 49.59 38.72
C GLY A 182 15.31 48.87 37.88
N PHE A 183 15.95 47.81 38.41
CA PHE A 183 17.05 47.12 37.72
C PHE A 183 16.61 45.91 36.88
N ILE A 184 15.45 45.33 37.15
CA ILE A 184 14.97 44.13 36.46
C ILE A 184 14.28 44.47 35.12
N TYR A 185 13.78 45.69 34.93
CA TYR A 185 13.08 46.09 33.70
C TYR A 185 13.99 46.51 32.53
N LEU A 186 15.31 46.25 32.60
CA LEU A 186 16.27 46.60 31.55
C LEU A 186 17.25 45.47 31.15
N PHE A 187 16.86 44.20 31.37
CA PHE A 187 17.45 43.03 30.71
C PHE A 187 16.40 42.01 30.33
#